data_AF-A0A4V2V222-F1
#
_entry.id   AF-A0A4V2V222-F1
#
_cell.length_a   1.000
_cell.length_b   1.000
_cell.length_c   1.000
_cell.angle_alpha   90.00
_cell.angle_beta   90.00
_cell.angle_gamma   90.00
#
_symmetry.space_group_name_H-M   'P 1'
#
loop_
_entity.id
_entity.type
_entity.pdbx_description
1 polymer ?
#
loop_
_entity_poly.entity_id
_entity_poly.type
_entity_poly.pdbx_seq_one_letter_code
_entity_poly.pdbx_strand_id
1 'polypeptide(L)' 'MSQQSKEIYGIDALGNEVFKGETILIHGKEFFLKDALKEEALELLERLGAVETKA' A
#
# COMPACT_ATOMS: atom_id res chain seq x y z
N MET A 1 -16.25 9.91 -20.43
CA MET A 1 -15.50 9.10 -19.45
C MET A 1 -14.76 10.07 -18.55
N SER A 2 -15.26 10.35 -17.36
CA SER A 2 -14.59 11.25 -16.41
C SER A 2 -13.41 10.49 -15.82
N GLN A 3 -12.19 10.77 -16.28
CA GLN A 3 -10.98 10.35 -15.57
C GLN A 3 -10.97 11.07 -14.23
N GLN A 4 -11.45 10.41 -13.18
CA GLN A 4 -11.14 10.82 -11.81
C GLN A 4 -9.62 10.84 -11.71
N SER A 5 -9.04 12.03 -11.56
CA SER A 5 -7.63 12.18 -11.25
C SER A 5 -7.39 11.53 -9.89
N LYS A 6 -6.95 10.26 -9.89
CA LYS A 6 -6.45 9.61 -8.70
C LYS A 6 -5.25 10.44 -8.23
N GLU A 7 -5.41 11.15 -7.12
CA GLU A 7 -4.30 11.89 -6.51
C GLU A 7 -3.23 10.88 -6.04
N ILE A 8 -1.98 11.10 -6.42
CA ILE A 8 -0.87 10.26 -5.99
C ILE A 8 -0.66 10.47 -4.48
N TYR A 9 -0.66 9.38 -3.73
CA TYR A 9 -0.26 9.35 -2.32
C TYR A 9 1.27 9.31 -2.20
N GLY A 10 1.92 8.45 -3.00
CA GLY A 10 3.37 8.31 -3.01
C GLY A 10 3.82 7.06 -3.74
N ILE A 11 5.12 6.76 -3.63
CA ILE A 11 5.72 5.52 -4.11
C ILE A 11 5.97 4.62 -2.90
N ASP A 12 5.48 3.39 -2.95
CA ASP A 12 5.68 2.42 -1.88
C ASP A 12 7.14 1.89 -1.84
N ALA A 13 7.47 1.09 -0.82
CA ALA A 13 8.82 0.55 -0.65
C ALA A 13 9.27 -0.41 -1.76
N LEU A 14 8.34 -0.88 -2.62
CA LEU A 14 8.62 -1.75 -3.76
C LEU A 14 8.65 -0.99 -5.10
N GLY A 15 8.43 0.32 -5.09
CA GLY A 15 8.44 1.16 -6.28
C GLY A 15 7.07 1.31 -6.97
N ASN A 16 5.97 0.88 -6.34
CA ASN A 16 4.63 1.02 -6.89
C ASN A 16 4.06 2.42 -6.63
N GLU A 17 3.41 3.01 -7.64
CA GLU A 17 2.59 4.21 -7.44
C GLU A 17 1.36 3.85 -6.61
N VAL A 18 1.19 4.54 -5.50
CA VAL A 18 0.02 4.44 -4.63
C VAL A 18 -0.81 5.70 -4.80
N PHE A 19 -2.10 5.52 -4.98
CA PHE A 19 -3.07 6.59 -5.08
C PHE A 19 -3.88 6.73 -3.78
N LYS A 20 -4.34 7.95 -3.46
CA LYS A 20 -5.18 8.20 -2.30
C LYS A 20 -6.43 7.31 -2.31
N GLY A 21 -6.76 6.73 -1.15
CA GLY A 21 -7.86 5.79 -0.96
C GLY A 21 -7.54 4.33 -1.30
N GLU A 22 -6.34 4.04 -1.82
CA GLU A 22 -5.87 2.66 -1.96
C GLU A 22 -5.48 2.10 -0.59
N THR A 23 -5.56 0.78 -0.47
CA THR A 23 -5.24 0.09 0.77
C THR A 23 -3.75 -0.16 0.84
N ILE A 24 -3.13 0.27 1.95
CA ILE A 24 -1.71 0.11 2.20
C ILE A 24 -1.47 -0.60 3.53
N LEU A 25 -0.33 -1.26 3.63
CA LEU A 25 0.20 -1.79 4.89
C LEU A 25 1.37 -0.91 5.32
N ILE A 26 1.35 -0.43 6.57
CA ILE A 26 2.43 0.36 7.16
C ILE A 26 3.21 -0.52 8.12
N HIS A 27 4.53 -0.60 7.94
CA HIS A 27 5.44 -1.27 8.85
C HIS A 27 6.65 -0.37 9.14
N GLY A 28 6.79 0.05 10.40
CA GLY A 28 7.83 1.01 10.80
C GLY A 28 7.65 2.37 10.13
N LYS A 29 8.58 2.73 9.22
CA LYS A 29 8.54 3.99 8.45
C LYS A 29 8.20 3.78 6.97
N GLU A 30 7.93 2.54 6.60
CA GLU A 30 7.66 2.14 5.22
C GLU A 30 6.18 1.79 5.06
N PHE A 31 5.69 1.93 3.83
CA PHE A 31 4.39 1.46 3.44
C PHE A 31 4.46 0.65 2.15
N PHE A 32 3.48 -0.22 1.97
CA PHE A 32 3.39 -1.19 0.88
C PHE A 32 1.98 -1.18 0.31
N LEU A 33 1.83 -1.15 -1.01
CA LEU A 33 0.53 -1.25 -1.66
C LEU A 33 -0.03 -2.67 -1.48
N LYS A 34 -1.18 -2.80 -0.79
CA LYS A 34 -1.73 -4.12 -0.44
C LYS A 34 -2.02 -4.97 -1.68
N ASP A 35 -2.59 -4.36 -2.72
CA ASP A 35 -2.98 -5.05 -3.96
C ASP A 35 -1.77 -5.51 -4.81
N ALA A 36 -0.59 -4.96 -4.56
CA ALA A 36 0.65 -5.35 -5.25
C ALA A 36 1.43 -6.45 -4.50
N LEU A 37 1.04 -6.76 -3.26
CA LEU A 37 1.68 -7.80 -2.46
C LEU A 37 1.12 -9.18 -2.80
N LYS A 38 2.02 -10.16 -2.81
CA LYS A 38 1.62 -11.57 -2.82
C LYS A 38 1.10 -11.96 -1.44
N GLU A 39 0.28 -13.01 -1.41
CA GLU A 39 -0.33 -13.54 -0.19
C GLU A 39 0.72 -13.84 0.90
N GLU A 40 1.86 -14.43 0.52
CA GLU A 40 2.93 -14.76 1.47
C GLU A 40 3.58 -13.51 2.07
N ALA A 41 3.65 -12.42 1.31
CA ALA A 41 4.19 -11.14 1.78
C ALA A 41 3.21 -10.42 2.71
N LEU A 42 1.90 -10.51 2.43
CA LEU A 42 0.85 -10.01 3.32
C LEU A 42 0.92 -10.70 4.67
N GLU A 43 0.92 -12.04 4.69
CA GLU A 43 1.01 -12.81 5.93
C GLU A 43 2.27 -12.49 6.74
N LEU A 44 3.41 -12.32 6.05
CA LEU A 44 4.66 -11.95 6.71
C LEU A 44 4.58 -10.56 7.34
N LEU A 45 4.08 -9.57 6.61
CA LEU A 45 3.93 -8.20 7.11
C LEU A 45 2.98 -8.13 8.30
N GLU A 46 1.84 -8.83 8.26
CA GLU A 46 0.92 -8.92 9.39
C GLU A 46 1.59 -9.55 10.62
N ARG A 47 2.36 -10.63 10.44
CA ARG A 47 3.13 -11.25 11.54
C ARG A 47 4.22 -10.35 12.11
N LEU A 48 4.78 -9.46 11.29
CA LEU A 48 5.75 -8.45 11.71
C LEU A 48 5.08 -7.22 12.36
N GLY A 49 3.75 -7.19 12.42
CA GLY A 49 2.99 -6.11 13.05
C GLY A 49 2.70 -4.93 12.13
N ALA A 50 2.67 -5.15 10.81
CA ALA A 50 2.19 -4.15 9.87
C ALA A 50 0.71 -3.84 10.11
N VAL A 51 0.32 -2.58 9.91
CA VAL A 51 -1.05 -2.09 10.09
C VAL A 51 -1.66 -1.72 8.76
N GLU A 52 -2.85 -2.24 8.48
CA GLU A 52 -3.62 -1.87 7.29
C GLU A 52 -4.32 -0.53 7.48
N THR A 53 -4.20 0.35 6.48
CA THR A 53 -4.92 1.63 6.44
C THR A 53 -5.20 2.07 5.00
N LYS A 54 -5.90 3.18 4.85
CA LYS A 54 -6.05 3.90 3.58
C LYS A 54 -4.94 4.93 3.44
N ALA A 55 -4.34 4.96 2.26
CA ALA A 55 -3.47 6.03 1.78
C ALA A 55 -4.23 7.37 1.71
#